data_AF-A0AA43J6V9-F1
#
_entry.id   AF-A0AA43J6V9-F1
#
_cell.length_a   1.000
_cell.length_b   1.000
_cell.length_c   1.000
_cell.angle_alpha   90.00
_cell.angle_beta   90.00
_cell.angle_gamma   90.00
#
_symmetry.space_group_name_H-M   'P 1'
#
loop_
_entity.id
_entity.type
_entity.pdbx_description
1 polymer ?
#
loop_
_entity_poly.entity_id
_entity_poly.type
_entity_poly.pdbx_seq_one_letter_code
_entity_poly.pdbx_strand_id
1 'polypeptide(L)'
;MNLTPGTRFGPYEILSPLGAGGMGEVYRARDTRLGREVAIKVLPQHLTEHAEVRARFEREAKTVSSLNHPNICTLFDVGREGSTDYLVMELIEGETLAARLAKGALALAETLRIGAEIADALDRAHRAGVVHRDLKPGNIMLTRTGAKLMDFGLARATGLAPGSGSGVTIGALTQSPTVAQPLTAEGTIIGTFQYMAPEQLEGK
;
A
#
# COMPACT_ATOMS: atom_id res chain seq x y z
N MET A 1 6.34 -11.22 -10.49
CA MET A 1 6.02 -11.94 -11.73
C MET A 1 5.82 -10.87 -12.80
N ASN A 2 6.74 -10.68 -13.74
CA ASN A 2 6.58 -9.60 -14.72
C ASN A 2 5.39 -9.87 -15.66
N LEU A 3 4.25 -9.25 -15.37
CA LEU A 3 3.06 -9.36 -16.20
C LEU A 3 3.28 -8.60 -17.52
N THR A 4 2.98 -9.25 -18.63
CA THR A 4 3.08 -8.62 -19.95
C THR A 4 1.82 -7.82 -20.27
N PRO A 5 1.94 -6.72 -21.05
CA PRO A 5 0.77 -6.01 -21.57
C PRO A 5 -0.19 -6.98 -22.29
N GLY A 6 -1.48 -6.81 -22.08
CA GLY A 6 -2.53 -7.70 -22.57
C GLY A 6 -2.88 -8.86 -21.62
N THR A 7 -2.08 -9.11 -20.56
CA THR A 7 -2.48 -10.03 -19.48
C THR A 7 -3.78 -9.54 -18.83
N ARG A 8 -4.69 -10.46 -18.48
CA ARG A 8 -5.98 -10.12 -17.87
C ARG A 8 -6.14 -10.68 -16.46
N PHE A 9 -6.75 -9.87 -15.62
CA PHE A 9 -7.26 -10.23 -14.30
C PHE A 9 -8.75 -9.92 -14.31
N GLY A 10 -9.60 -10.94 -14.47
CA GLY A 10 -11.02 -10.74 -14.76
C GLY A 10 -11.26 -9.72 -15.90
N PRO A 11 -11.99 -8.61 -15.67
CA PRO A 11 -12.28 -7.59 -16.67
C PRO A 11 -11.16 -6.57 -16.89
N TYR A 12 -10.02 -6.71 -16.20
CA TYR A 12 -8.95 -5.74 -16.24
C TYR A 12 -7.78 -6.21 -17.10
N GLU A 13 -7.36 -5.36 -18.04
CA GLU A 13 -6.26 -5.64 -18.95
C GLU A 13 -5.02 -4.83 -18.57
N ILE A 14 -3.90 -5.52 -18.31
CA ILE A 14 -2.62 -4.90 -17.95
C ILE A 14 -2.08 -4.12 -19.16
N LEU A 15 -1.67 -2.88 -18.93
CA LEU A 15 -1.10 -1.99 -19.95
C LEU A 15 0.41 -1.82 -19.77
N SER A 16 0.87 -1.55 -18.55
CA SER A 16 2.28 -1.33 -18.25
C SER A 16 2.60 -1.47 -16.75
N PRO A 17 3.85 -1.79 -16.37
CA PRO A 17 4.27 -1.72 -14.98
C PRO A 17 4.33 -0.26 -14.49
N LEU A 18 3.96 -0.03 -13.23
CA LEU A 18 4.07 1.25 -12.53
C LEU A 18 5.14 1.24 -11.44
N GLY A 19 5.32 0.10 -10.77
CA GLY A 19 6.33 -0.06 -9.73
C GLY A 19 6.34 -1.46 -9.12
N ALA A 20 7.39 -1.78 -8.40
CA ALA A 20 7.53 -3.06 -7.70
C ALA A 20 8.22 -2.86 -6.34
N GLY A 21 7.82 -3.63 -5.34
CA GLY A 21 8.42 -3.62 -4.01
C GLY A 21 8.00 -4.81 -3.16
N GLY A 22 8.41 -4.84 -1.89
CA GLY A 22 8.14 -5.97 -0.98
C GLY A 22 6.66 -6.23 -0.70
N MET A 23 5.77 -5.29 -0.99
CA MET A 23 4.32 -5.44 -0.86
C MET A 23 3.61 -5.82 -2.16
N GLY A 24 4.36 -6.19 -3.19
CA GLY A 24 3.83 -6.60 -4.49
C GLY A 24 4.24 -5.70 -5.64
N GLU A 25 3.66 -5.99 -6.79
CA GLU A 25 3.91 -5.30 -8.04
C GLU A 25 2.66 -4.52 -8.43
N VAL A 26 2.85 -3.30 -8.93
CA VAL A 26 1.77 -2.39 -9.31
C VAL A 26 1.82 -2.15 -10.80
N TYR A 27 0.67 -2.25 -11.45
CA TYR A 27 0.51 -2.15 -12.90
C TYR A 27 -0.59 -1.15 -13.24
N ARG A 28 -0.41 -0.42 -14.34
CA ARG A 28 -1.49 0.32 -14.99
C ARG A 28 -2.32 -0.69 -15.76
N ALA A 29 -3.64 -0.61 -15.63
CA ALA A 29 -4.55 -1.49 -16.33
C ALA A 29 -5.78 -0.71 -16.84
N ARG A 30 -6.50 -1.30 -17.79
CA ARG A 30 -7.78 -0.80 -18.28
C ARG A 30 -8.92 -1.66 -17.75
N ASP A 31 -9.90 -1.05 -17.10
CA ASP A 31 -11.19 -1.69 -16.81
C ASP A 31 -12.01 -1.73 -18.10
N THR A 32 -12.13 -2.91 -18.70
CA THR A 32 -12.82 -3.07 -19.99
C THR A 32 -14.33 -2.90 -19.90
N ARG A 33 -14.92 -2.93 -18.69
CA ARG A 33 -16.36 -2.72 -18.49
C ARG A 33 -16.72 -1.24 -18.48
N LEU A 34 -15.86 -0.42 -17.89
CA LEU A 34 -16.11 1.01 -17.66
C LEU A 34 -15.27 1.92 -18.56
N GLY A 35 -14.30 1.38 -19.30
CA GLY A 35 -13.44 2.15 -20.20
C GLY A 35 -12.46 3.10 -19.51
N ARG A 36 -12.19 2.90 -18.21
CA ARG A 36 -11.27 3.74 -17.42
C ARG A 36 -9.95 3.02 -17.13
N GLU A 37 -8.91 3.80 -16.86
CA GLU A 37 -7.65 3.27 -16.38
C GLU A 37 -7.64 3.17 -14.84
N VAL A 38 -6.99 2.14 -14.33
CA VAL A 38 -6.88 1.79 -12.91
C VAL A 38 -5.45 1.34 -12.60
N ALA A 39 -5.10 1.34 -11.32
CA ALA A 39 -3.89 0.66 -10.85
C ALA A 39 -4.28 -0.71 -10.29
N ILE A 40 -3.51 -1.75 -10.64
CA ILE A 40 -3.65 -3.10 -10.10
C ILE A 40 -2.42 -3.41 -9.27
N LYS A 41 -2.60 -3.70 -7.99
CA LYS A 41 -1.56 -4.20 -7.11
C LYS A 41 -1.72 -5.71 -6.96
N VAL A 42 -0.75 -6.45 -7.49
CA VAL A 42 -0.67 -7.90 -7.37
C VAL A 42 0.00 -8.25 -6.05
N LEU A 43 -0.65 -9.10 -5.25
CA LEU A 43 -0.16 -9.47 -3.94
C LEU A 43 0.75 -10.70 -4.02
N PRO A 44 1.86 -10.71 -3.27
CA PRO A 44 2.68 -11.90 -3.12
C PRO A 44 1.88 -13.09 -2.58
N GLN A 45 2.08 -14.27 -3.16
CA GLN A 45 1.33 -15.49 -2.83
C GLN A 45 1.38 -15.85 -1.33
N HIS A 46 2.53 -15.67 -0.68
CA HIS A 46 2.71 -15.93 0.75
C HIS A 46 1.81 -15.09 1.67
N LEU A 47 1.25 -13.97 1.18
CA LEU A 47 0.30 -13.16 1.93
C LEU A 47 -1.14 -13.69 1.86
N THR A 48 -1.43 -14.65 0.97
CA THR A 48 -2.80 -15.10 0.68
C THR A 48 -2.96 -16.61 0.58
N GLU A 49 -1.94 -17.36 1.00
CA GLU A 49 -1.91 -18.83 0.98
C GLU A 49 -2.99 -19.48 1.87
N HIS A 50 -3.37 -18.85 2.98
CA HIS A 50 -4.31 -19.42 3.94
C HIS A 50 -5.72 -18.82 3.81
N ALA A 51 -6.75 -19.67 3.84
CA ALA A 51 -8.14 -19.25 3.70
C ALA A 51 -8.59 -18.23 4.77
N GLU A 52 -8.09 -18.37 6.00
CA GLU A 52 -8.37 -17.44 7.11
C GLU A 52 -7.78 -16.05 6.85
N VAL A 53 -6.54 -16.02 6.36
CA VAL A 53 -5.85 -14.79 5.99
C VAL A 53 -6.58 -14.09 4.84
N ARG A 54 -7.04 -14.85 3.84
CA ARG A 54 -7.80 -14.31 2.71
C ARG A 54 -9.15 -13.72 3.16
N ALA A 55 -9.89 -14.43 4.01
CA ALA A 55 -11.17 -13.93 4.53
C ALA A 55 -11.02 -12.63 5.35
N ARG A 56 -9.92 -12.51 6.10
CA ARG A 56 -9.59 -11.27 6.82
C ARG A 56 -9.20 -10.15 5.87
N PHE A 57 -8.38 -10.44 4.87
CA PHE A 57 -8.01 -9.49 3.83
C PHE A 57 -9.23 -8.93 3.09
N GLU A 58 -10.18 -9.77 2.66
CA GLU A 58 -11.41 -9.32 2.00
C GLU A 58 -12.26 -8.42 2.92
N ARG A 59 -12.32 -8.72 4.22
CA ARG A 59 -13.03 -7.89 5.21
C ARG A 59 -12.37 -6.52 5.40
N GLU A 60 -11.05 -6.50 5.52
CA GLU A 60 -10.30 -5.24 5.63
C GLU A 60 -10.43 -4.43 4.34
N ALA A 61 -10.33 -5.06 3.17
CA ALA A 61 -10.54 -4.43 1.87
C ALA A 61 -11.93 -3.79 1.74
N LYS A 62 -12.99 -4.50 2.17
CA LYS A 62 -14.35 -3.95 2.20
C LYS A 62 -14.48 -2.73 3.13
N THR A 63 -13.72 -2.70 4.21
CA THR A 63 -13.72 -1.57 5.15
C THR A 63 -13.00 -0.37 4.52
N VAL A 64 -11.82 -0.61 3.92
CA VAL A 64 -11.05 0.42 3.20
C VAL A 64 -11.82 0.96 2.00
N SER A 65 -12.52 0.14 1.22
CA SER A 65 -13.30 0.61 0.06
C SER A 65 -14.47 1.51 0.44
N SER A 66 -14.94 1.47 1.69
CA SER A 66 -15.98 2.38 2.20
C SER A 66 -15.45 3.78 2.55
N LEU A 67 -14.12 3.96 2.60
CA LEU A 67 -13.48 5.24 2.88
C LEU A 67 -13.55 6.16 1.67
N ASN A 68 -14.63 6.93 1.55
CA ASN A 68 -14.76 7.97 0.54
C ASN A 68 -14.19 9.30 1.05
N HIS A 69 -12.97 9.64 0.63
CA HIS A 69 -12.27 10.88 1.02
C HIS A 69 -11.35 11.37 -0.10
N PRO A 70 -11.28 12.68 -0.41
CA PRO A 70 -10.44 13.20 -1.50
C PRO A 70 -8.95 12.84 -1.36
N ASN A 71 -8.46 12.78 -0.11
CA ASN A 71 -7.06 12.48 0.22
C ASN A 71 -6.80 10.99 0.56
N ILE A 72 -7.73 10.08 0.26
CA ILE A 72 -7.55 8.63 0.36
C ILE A 72 -7.65 8.02 -1.03
N CYS A 73 -6.71 7.13 -1.39
CA CYS A 73 -6.78 6.36 -2.62
C CYS A 73 -7.99 5.42 -2.58
N THR A 74 -8.84 5.51 -3.60
CA THR A 74 -10.04 4.68 -3.64
C THR A 74 -9.71 3.24 -4.04
N LEU A 75 -10.16 2.28 -3.25
CA LEU A 75 -10.17 0.87 -3.64
C LEU A 75 -11.47 0.57 -4.41
N PHE A 76 -11.35 0.22 -5.69
CA PHE A 76 -12.49 -0.05 -6.56
C PHE A 76 -12.94 -1.51 -6.51
N ASP A 77 -12.01 -2.46 -6.46
CA ASP A 77 -12.32 -3.88 -6.52
C ASP A 77 -11.23 -4.72 -5.85
N VAL A 78 -11.58 -5.94 -5.48
CA VAL A 78 -10.64 -6.99 -5.05
C VAL A 78 -10.98 -8.27 -5.80
N GLY A 79 -9.95 -8.97 -6.26
CA GLY A 79 -10.18 -10.16 -7.07
C GLY A 79 -9.08 -11.18 -6.95
N ARG A 80 -9.35 -12.33 -7.55
CA ARG A 80 -8.43 -13.45 -7.64
C ARG A 80 -8.46 -14.03 -9.05
N GLU A 81 -7.29 -14.25 -9.62
CA GLU A 81 -7.11 -14.93 -10.91
C GLU A 81 -6.19 -16.14 -10.67
N GLY A 82 -6.75 -17.35 -10.76
CA GLY A 82 -6.05 -18.58 -10.37
C GLY A 82 -5.58 -18.55 -8.90
N SER A 83 -4.26 -18.50 -8.69
CA SER A 83 -3.63 -18.41 -7.37
C SER A 83 -3.27 -16.99 -6.94
N THR A 84 -3.50 -16.00 -7.80
CA THR A 84 -3.00 -14.63 -7.63
C THR A 84 -4.13 -13.70 -7.18
N ASP A 85 -3.99 -13.14 -5.99
CA ASP A 85 -4.90 -12.11 -5.48
C ASP A 85 -4.42 -10.72 -5.89
N TYR A 86 -5.35 -9.84 -6.19
CA TYR A 86 -5.06 -8.49 -6.65
C TYR A 86 -6.05 -7.47 -6.11
N LEU A 87 -5.57 -6.23 -5.99
CA LEU A 87 -6.33 -5.05 -5.63
C LEU A 87 -6.46 -4.14 -6.84
N VAL A 88 -7.66 -3.62 -7.08
CA VAL A 88 -7.92 -2.61 -8.11
C VAL A 88 -8.19 -1.29 -7.44
N MET A 89 -7.36 -0.30 -7.71
CA MET A 89 -7.38 1.00 -7.06
C MET A 89 -7.38 2.16 -8.06
N GLU A 90 -7.70 3.34 -7.55
CA GLU A 90 -7.55 4.61 -8.26
C GLU A 90 -6.15 4.72 -8.87
N LEU A 91 -6.09 5.01 -10.17
CA LEU A 91 -4.83 5.35 -10.81
C LEU A 91 -4.50 6.80 -10.51
N ILE A 92 -3.53 7.02 -9.63
CA ILE A 92 -3.15 8.36 -9.19
C ILE A 92 -1.96 8.86 -9.99
N GLU A 93 -2.14 10.00 -10.66
CA GLU A 93 -1.08 10.70 -11.37
C GLU A 93 -0.39 11.71 -10.45
N GLY A 94 0.94 11.62 -10.38
CA GLY A 94 1.74 12.47 -9.51
C GLY A 94 3.11 11.87 -9.20
N GLU A 95 3.75 12.40 -8.16
CA GLU A 95 4.98 11.83 -7.59
C GLU A 95 4.78 11.50 -6.11
N THR A 96 5.55 10.54 -5.58
CA THR A 96 5.50 10.26 -4.15
C THR A 96 6.13 11.40 -3.35
N LEU A 97 5.67 11.60 -2.11
CA LEU A 97 6.29 12.55 -1.19
C LEU A 97 7.76 12.19 -0.94
N ALA A 98 8.12 10.91 -0.94
CA ALA A 98 9.51 10.46 -0.87
C ALA A 98 10.36 11.01 -2.04
N ALA A 99 9.88 10.84 -3.28
CA ALA A 99 10.57 11.35 -4.46
C ALA A 99 10.67 12.89 -4.44
N ARG A 100 9.63 13.57 -3.96
CA ARG A 100 9.65 15.03 -3.79
C ARG A 100 10.67 15.47 -2.74
N LEU A 101 10.75 14.80 -1.60
CA LEU A 101 11.70 15.14 -0.52
C LEU A 101 13.15 14.86 -0.91
N ALA A 102 13.41 13.90 -1.80
CA ALA A 102 14.74 13.66 -2.36
C ALA A 102 15.28 14.86 -3.16
N LYS A 103 14.40 15.73 -3.68
CA LYS A 103 14.77 16.97 -4.38
C LYS A 103 15.11 18.13 -3.43
N GLY A 104 14.94 17.93 -2.12
CA GLY A 104 15.16 18.93 -1.08
C GLY A 104 13.92 19.21 -0.24
N ALA A 105 14.13 19.97 0.84
CA ALA A 105 13.08 20.30 1.80
C ALA A 105 11.88 21.02 1.14
N LEU A 106 10.71 20.82 1.75
CA LEU A 106 9.50 21.54 1.39
C LEU A 106 9.50 22.93 2.02
N ALA A 107 8.88 23.90 1.34
CA ALA A 107 8.57 25.18 1.97
C ALA A 107 7.54 24.96 3.09
N LEU A 108 7.63 25.76 4.16
CA LEU A 108 6.75 25.60 5.34
C LEU A 108 5.26 25.57 4.98
N ALA A 109 4.81 26.46 4.09
CA ALA A 109 3.42 26.49 3.64
C ALA A 109 2.97 25.19 2.95
N GLU A 110 3.87 24.59 2.16
CA GLU A 110 3.60 23.31 1.48
C GLU A 110 3.57 22.16 2.49
N THR A 111 4.49 22.14 3.46
CA THR A 111 4.50 21.17 4.56
C THR A 111 3.20 21.21 5.36
N LEU A 112 2.75 22.40 5.76
CA LEU A 112 1.52 22.56 6.55
C LEU A 112 0.29 22.11 5.77
N ARG A 113 0.20 22.45 4.48
CA ARG A 113 -0.90 22.00 3.60
C ARG A 113 -0.94 20.49 3.48
N ILE A 114 0.18 19.86 3.13
CA ILE A 114 0.28 18.39 2.99
C ILE A 114 -0.02 17.71 4.33
N GLY A 115 0.52 18.24 5.43
CA GLY A 115 0.28 17.70 6.78
C GLY A 115 -1.20 17.74 7.17
N ALA A 116 -1.90 18.84 6.88
CA ALA A 116 -3.33 18.97 7.13
C ALA A 116 -4.16 17.97 6.30
N GLU A 117 -3.86 17.82 5.01
CA GLU A 117 -4.53 16.86 4.12
C GLU A 117 -4.33 15.40 4.58
N ILE A 118 -3.11 15.05 5.04
CA ILE A 118 -2.82 13.72 5.60
C ILE A 118 -3.58 13.51 6.91
N ALA A 119 -3.58 14.50 7.80
CA ALA A 119 -4.26 14.41 9.09
C ALA A 119 -5.77 14.21 8.93
N ASP A 120 -6.40 14.95 8.02
CA ASP A 120 -7.83 14.85 7.71
C ASP A 120 -8.19 13.46 7.14
N ALA A 121 -7.35 12.93 6.23
CA ALA A 121 -7.50 11.58 5.71
C ALA A 121 -7.39 10.50 6.80
N LEU A 122 -6.40 10.62 7.68
CA LEU A 122 -6.21 9.67 8.79
C LEU A 122 -7.36 9.76 9.80
N ASP A 123 -7.83 10.95 10.12
CA ASP A 123 -8.97 11.17 11.00
C ASP A 123 -10.24 10.50 10.45
N ARG A 124 -10.50 10.65 9.14
CA ARG A 124 -11.58 9.91 8.47
C ARG A 124 -11.41 8.39 8.58
N ALA A 125 -10.21 7.87 8.33
CA ALA A 125 -9.95 6.43 8.44
C ALA A 125 -10.14 5.91 9.87
N HIS A 126 -9.61 6.62 10.86
CA HIS A 126 -9.71 6.25 12.27
C HIS A 126 -11.15 6.24 12.77
N ARG A 127 -11.99 7.21 12.37
CA ARG A 127 -13.43 7.20 12.70
C ARG A 127 -14.18 6.00 12.12
N ALA A 128 -13.66 5.40 11.05
CA ALA A 128 -14.18 4.16 10.46
C ALA A 128 -13.49 2.90 11.03
N GLY A 129 -12.67 3.03 12.07
CA GLY A 129 -11.95 1.91 12.69
C GLY A 129 -10.76 1.39 11.87
N VAL A 130 -10.30 2.13 10.87
CA VAL A 130 -9.18 1.75 10.01
C VAL A 130 -7.92 2.50 10.41
N VAL A 131 -6.84 1.77 10.69
CA VAL A 131 -5.51 2.33 10.97
C VAL A 131 -4.59 2.08 9.78
N HIS A 132 -3.86 3.10 9.32
CA HIS A 132 -3.00 2.99 8.13
C HIS A 132 -1.82 2.00 8.30
N ARG A 133 -1.19 2.00 9.49
CA ARG A 133 -0.11 1.09 9.93
C ARG A 133 1.24 1.11 9.18
N ASP A 134 1.28 1.66 7.97
CA ASP A 134 2.52 1.87 7.18
C ASP A 134 2.58 3.30 6.61
N LEU A 135 2.33 4.31 7.46
CA LEU A 135 2.39 5.70 7.00
C LEU A 135 3.85 6.13 6.81
N LYS A 136 4.21 6.50 5.57
CA LYS A 136 5.55 6.98 5.20
C LYS A 136 5.48 7.81 3.92
N PRO A 137 6.50 8.63 3.62
CA PRO A 137 6.53 9.43 2.39
C PRO A 137 6.34 8.64 1.09
N GLY A 138 6.72 7.36 1.06
CA GLY A 138 6.50 6.48 -0.11
C GLY A 138 5.04 6.11 -0.36
N ASN A 139 4.18 6.18 0.66
CA ASN A 139 2.75 5.83 0.58
C ASN A 139 1.87 7.09 0.49
N ILE A 140 2.48 8.25 0.19
CA ILE A 140 1.77 9.52 0.00
C ILE A 140 2.05 9.97 -1.43
N MET A 141 1.00 10.04 -2.25
CA MET A 141 1.07 10.57 -3.61
C MET A 141 0.74 12.06 -3.60
N LEU A 142 1.61 12.89 -4.17
CA LEU A 142 1.36 14.30 -4.41
C LEU A 142 0.78 14.48 -5.80
N THR A 143 -0.46 14.95 -5.86
CA THR A 143 -1.19 15.17 -7.11
C THR A 143 -1.38 16.68 -7.36
N ARG A 144 -1.97 17.03 -8.51
CA ARG A 144 -2.37 18.42 -8.79
C ARG A 144 -3.42 18.96 -7.82
N THR A 145 -4.21 18.08 -7.18
CA THR A 145 -5.34 18.46 -6.32
C THR A 145 -5.06 18.28 -4.83
N GLY A 146 -3.91 17.72 -4.46
CA GLY A 146 -3.52 17.50 -3.06
C GLY A 146 -2.80 16.17 -2.84
N ALA A 147 -2.44 15.90 -1.59
CA ALA A 147 -1.86 14.64 -1.16
C ALA A 147 -2.93 13.53 -1.10
N LYS A 148 -2.56 12.31 -1.47
CA LYS A 148 -3.41 11.12 -1.35
C LYS A 148 -2.65 10.01 -0.63
N LEU A 149 -3.29 9.45 0.40
CA LEU A 149 -2.79 8.28 1.12
C LEU A 149 -3.06 7.01 0.31
N MET A 150 -2.02 6.21 0.15
CA MET A 150 -2.01 4.92 -0.55
C MET A 150 -1.89 3.77 0.45
N ASP A 151 -2.25 2.55 0.04
CA ASP A 151 -1.84 1.34 0.74
C ASP A 151 -2.24 1.25 2.22
N PHE A 152 -3.50 1.58 2.53
CA PHE A 152 -4.07 1.39 3.87
C PHE A 152 -4.01 -0.07 4.31
N GLY A 153 -2.99 -0.46 5.08
CA GLY A 153 -2.99 -1.59 6.03
C GLY A 153 -3.25 -3.01 5.53
N LEU A 154 -3.69 -3.22 4.28
CA LEU A 154 -4.16 -4.52 3.77
C LEU A 154 -3.08 -5.60 3.80
N ALA A 155 -1.80 -5.21 3.81
CA ALA A 155 -0.66 -6.13 3.90
C ALA A 155 -0.49 -6.78 5.29
N ARG A 156 -1.04 -6.19 6.36
CA ARG A 156 -0.98 -6.75 7.73
C ARG A 156 -2.31 -7.34 8.22
N ALA A 157 -3.31 -7.41 7.34
CA ALA A 157 -4.50 -8.25 7.50
C ALA A 157 -4.17 -9.74 7.68
N THR A 158 -2.91 -10.12 7.43
CA THR A 158 -2.33 -11.47 7.50
C THR A 158 -2.12 -12.05 8.90
N GLY A 159 -2.70 -11.45 9.95
CA GLY A 159 -2.63 -12.04 11.31
C GLY A 159 -1.57 -11.47 12.24
N LEU A 160 -0.79 -10.47 11.83
CA LEU A 160 0.36 -9.97 12.59
C LEU A 160 0.04 -8.84 13.59
N ALA A 161 -1.18 -8.78 14.12
CA ALA A 161 -1.54 -7.87 15.21
C ALA A 161 -1.62 -8.67 16.53
N PRO A 162 -0.86 -8.29 17.58
CA PRO A 162 -0.92 -8.93 18.88
C PRO A 162 -2.21 -8.47 19.57
N GLY A 163 -3.28 -9.23 19.42
CA GLY A 163 -4.57 -8.88 20.03
C GLY A 163 -5.74 -9.79 19.66
N SER A 164 -5.56 -10.75 18.76
CA SER A 164 -6.55 -11.80 18.52
C SER A 164 -5.80 -13.11 18.44
N GLY A 165 -6.01 -13.98 19.44
CA GLY A 165 -5.23 -15.18 19.67
C GLY A 165 -5.12 -16.08 18.43
N SER A 166 -3.93 -16.14 17.88
CA SER A 166 -3.27 -17.35 17.38
C SER A 166 -1.84 -16.97 17.01
N GLY A 167 -0.89 -17.67 17.62
CA GLY A 167 0.54 -17.32 17.55
C GLY A 167 1.09 -17.50 16.14
N VAL A 168 1.38 -16.39 15.48
CA VAL A 168 2.37 -16.33 14.40
C VAL A 168 3.29 -15.16 14.72
N THR A 169 4.55 -15.48 14.95
CA THR A 169 5.60 -14.54 15.35
C THR A 169 5.87 -13.52 14.25
N ILE A 170 6.11 -12.27 14.65
CA ILE A 170 6.50 -11.11 13.82
C ILE A 170 7.95 -11.26 13.29
N GLY A 171 8.34 -12.47 12.90
CA GLY A 171 9.70 -12.79 12.47
C GLY A 171 9.88 -12.94 10.96
N ALA A 172 8.79 -13.01 10.17
CA ALA A 172 8.87 -13.53 8.80
C ALA A 172 8.65 -12.53 7.66
N LEU A 173 8.29 -11.26 7.90
CA LEU A 173 8.05 -10.27 6.83
C LEU A 173 9.13 -9.17 6.72
N THR A 174 10.28 -9.31 7.40
CA THR A 174 11.41 -8.37 7.32
C THR A 174 12.53 -8.79 6.36
N GLN A 175 12.29 -9.70 5.41
CA GLN A 175 13.31 -10.11 4.45
C GLN A 175 13.29 -9.27 3.16
N SER A 176 14.05 -8.16 3.19
CA SER A 176 14.95 -7.60 2.15
C SER A 176 14.45 -7.30 0.71
N PRO A 177 15.23 -6.61 -0.16
CA PRO A 177 15.96 -5.36 -0.04
C PRO A 177 15.39 -4.26 -0.96
N THR A 178 15.26 -3.01 -0.48
CA THR A 178 15.11 -1.86 -1.40
C THR A 178 16.49 -1.26 -1.60
N VAL A 179 16.97 -1.30 -2.83
CA VAL A 179 18.30 -0.85 -3.25
C VAL A 179 18.49 0.62 -2.91
N ALA A 180 19.28 0.88 -1.88
CA ALA A 180 20.18 2.01 -1.80
C ALA A 180 21.56 1.42 -1.50
N GLN A 181 22.34 1.09 -2.54
CA GLN A 181 23.78 0.86 -2.35
C GLN A 181 24.47 2.23 -2.31
N PRO A 182 25.45 2.40 -1.40
CA PRO A 182 26.72 1.70 -1.52
C PRO A 182 27.01 0.72 -0.39
N LEU A 183 27.83 -0.27 -0.75
CA LEU A 183 28.40 -1.31 0.09
C LEU A 183 29.18 -0.72 1.28
N THR A 184 28.91 -1.17 2.51
CA THR A 184 29.78 -2.02 3.37
C THR A 184 29.32 -1.96 4.84
N ALA A 185 29.65 -3.03 5.58
CA ALA A 185 29.58 -3.27 7.03
C ALA A 185 28.35 -4.01 7.60
N GLU A 186 28.64 -5.08 8.35
CA GLU A 186 27.74 -5.99 9.04
C GLU A 186 26.72 -5.26 9.94
N GLY A 187 25.44 -5.67 9.90
CA GLY A 187 24.39 -5.19 10.82
C GLY A 187 23.15 -4.56 10.21
N THR A 188 22.85 -4.73 8.91
CA THR A 188 21.72 -4.04 8.28
C THR A 188 20.41 -4.83 8.40
N ILE A 189 19.48 -4.34 9.22
CA ILE A 189 18.08 -4.78 9.25
C ILE A 189 17.30 -3.99 8.19
N ILE A 190 16.59 -4.66 7.29
CA ILE A 190 15.96 -4.05 6.12
C ILE A 190 14.44 -3.86 6.32
N GLY A 191 13.99 -2.60 6.20
CA GLY A 191 12.61 -2.12 6.30
C GLY A 191 12.58 -0.59 6.47
N THR A 192 11.43 0.10 6.36
CA THR A 192 11.37 1.55 6.65
C THR A 192 11.22 1.84 8.15
N PHE A 193 12.11 1.27 8.96
CA PHE A 193 12.14 1.41 10.43
C PHE A 193 12.04 2.86 10.92
N GLN A 194 12.55 3.80 10.12
CA GLN A 194 12.58 5.23 10.40
C GLN A 194 11.20 5.86 10.67
N TYR A 195 10.10 5.20 10.26
CA TYR A 195 8.73 5.71 10.42
C TYR A 195 7.84 4.79 11.27
N MET A 196 8.39 3.71 11.84
CA MET A 196 7.61 2.85 12.75
C MET A 196 7.50 3.48 14.13
N ALA A 197 6.32 3.37 14.73
CA ALA A 197 6.16 3.77 16.12
C ALA A 197 6.88 2.77 17.05
N PRO A 198 7.46 3.20 18.18
CA PRO A 198 8.18 2.33 19.10
C PRO A 198 7.39 1.08 19.52
N GLU A 199 6.10 1.23 19.81
CA GLU A 199 5.20 0.14 20.17
C GLU A 199 5.06 -0.91 19.06
N GLN A 200 5.14 -0.51 17.79
CA GLN A 200 5.11 -1.44 16.65
C GLN A 200 6.40 -2.28 16.58
N LEU A 201 7.54 -1.72 16.98
CA LEU A 201 8.82 -2.44 17.08
C LEU A 201 8.83 -3.40 18.27
N GLU A 202 8.15 -3.02 19.34
CA GLU A 202 7.99 -3.82 20.55
C GLU A 202 6.91 -4.91 20.42
N GLY A 203 6.14 -4.92 19.32
CA GLY A 203 5.05 -5.87 19.12
C GLY A 203 3.92 -5.71 20.13
N LYS A 204 3.64 -4.47 20.52
CA LYS A 204 2.56 -4.09 21.44
C LYS A 204 1.35 -3.54 20.68
#